data_AF-A0A1W9N8Y9-F1
#
_entry.id   AF-A0A1W9N8Y9-F1
#
_cell.length_a   1.000
_cell.length_b   1.000
_cell.length_c   1.000
_cell.angle_alpha   90.00
_cell.angle_beta   90.00
_cell.angle_gamma   90.00
#
_symmetry.space_group_name_H-M   'P 1'
#
loop_
_entity.id
_entity.type
_entity.pdbx_description
1 polymer ?
#
loop_
_entity_poly.entity_id
_entity_poly.type
_entity_poly.pdbx_seq_one_letter_code
_entity_poly.pdbx_strand_id
1 'polypeptide(L)' 'KICFECGKVNESLELKEREWVCSCGAEHDRDLNASKNILKEGLHLLAG' A
#
# COMPACT_ATOMS: atom_id res chain seq x y z
N LYS A 1 2.22 0.74 4.71
CA LYS A 1 2.94 2.04 4.61
C LYS A 1 2.81 2.67 3.24
N ILE A 2 3.25 2.03 2.16
CA ILE A 2 3.08 2.58 0.79
C ILE A 2 1.63 2.38 0.33
N CYS A 3 0.96 3.45 -0.10
CA CYS A 3 -0.35 3.40 -0.73
C CYS A 3 -0.23 2.73 -2.10
N PHE A 4 -0.97 1.65 -2.32
CA PHE A 4 -1.00 0.98 -3.61
C PHE A 4 -1.56 1.85 -4.74
N GLU A 5 -2.52 2.72 -4.43
CA GLU A 5 -3.22 3.57 -5.41
C GLU A 5 -2.34 4.72 -5.92
N CYS A 6 -1.68 5.46 -5.01
CA CYS A 6 -0.92 6.67 -5.36
C CYS A 6 0.60 6.57 -5.13
N GLY A 7 1.10 5.47 -4.57
CA GLY A 7 2.53 5.25 -4.30
C GLY A 7 3.12 6.03 -3.12
N LYS A 8 2.35 6.92 -2.45
CA LYS A 8 2.85 7.67 -1.30
C LYS A 8 3.10 6.78 -0.09
N VAL A 9 4.20 7.03 0.62
CA VAL A 9 4.51 6.41 1.91
C VAL A 9 3.76 7.14 3.02
N ASN A 10 2.97 6.41 3.81
CA ASN A 10 2.49 6.90 5.10
C ASN A 10 3.56 6.60 6.17
N GLU A 11 4.35 7.61 6.56
CA GLU A 11 5.43 7.47 7.53
C GLU A 11 4.91 7.30 8.97
N SER A 12 3.77 7.93 9.27
CA SER A 12 3.13 7.95 10.58
C SER A 12 2.38 6.66 10.93
N LEU A 13 2.18 5.75 9.95
CA LEU A 13 1.46 4.50 10.17
C LEU A 13 2.24 3.56 11.10
N GLU A 14 1.67 3.27 12.27
CA GLU A 14 2.17 2.32 13.25
C GLU A 14 1.80 0.87 12.91
N LEU A 15 2.55 -0.10 13.45
CA LEU A 15 2.27 -1.52 13.24
C LEU A 15 0.95 -1.99 13.87
N LYS A 16 0.39 -1.26 14.84
CA LYS A 16 -0.91 -1.61 15.44
C LYS A 16 -2.11 -1.14 14.61
N GLU A 17 -1.88 -0.17 13.71
CA GLU A 17 -2.94 0.38 12.87
C GLU A 17 -3.24 -0.58 11.72
N ARG A 18 -4.49 -1.05 11.70
CA ARG A 18 -5.01 -2.01 10.71
C ARG A 18 -5.57 -1.29 9.49
N GLU A 19 -6.20 -0.14 9.70
CA GLU A 19 -6.87 0.65 8.68
C GLU A 19 -6.35 2.09 8.70
N TRP A 20 -6.20 2.70 7.52
CA TRP A 20 -5.93 4.14 7.40
C TRP A 20 -6.47 4.72 6.10
N VAL A 21 -6.67 6.04 6.11
CA VAL A 21 -6.98 6.82 4.91
C VAL A 21 -5.69 7.46 4.40
N CYS A 22 -5.36 7.23 3.13
CA CYS A 22 -4.24 7.88 2.48
C CYS A 22 -4.57 9.35 2.17
N SER A 23 -3.55 10.20 2.07
CA SER A 23 -3.70 11.59 1.60
C SER A 23 -4.32 11.73 0.20
N CYS A 24 -4.35 10.67 -0.61
CA CYS A 24 -5.07 10.66 -1.89
C CYS A 24 -6.56 10.32 -1.76
N GLY A 25 -7.06 10.11 -0.53
CA GLY A 25 -8.45 9.74 -0.24
C GLY A 25 -8.75 8.24 -0.25
N ALA A 26 -7.76 7.38 -0.55
CA ALA A 26 -7.95 5.94 -0.57
C ALA A 26 -7.98 5.35 0.85
N GLU A 27 -8.97 4.50 1.13
CA GLU A 27 -9.07 3.71 2.35
C GLU A 27 -8.30 2.39 2.19
N HIS A 28 -7.58 1.98 3.23
CA HIS A 28 -6.74 0.79 3.19
C HIS A 28 -6.87 -0.06 4.45
N ASP A 29 -7.08 -1.36 4.28
CA ASP A 29 -6.55 -2.37 5.21
C ASP A 29 -5.07 -2.62 4.89
N ARG A 30 -4.24 -2.70 5.93
CA ARG A 30 -2.79 -2.80 5.83
C ARG A 30 -2.31 -4.04 5.13
N ASP A 31 -2.90 -5.18 5.44
CA ASP A 31 -2.43 -6.45 4.92
C ASP A 31 -2.86 -6.57 3.45
N LEU A 32 -4.11 -6.19 3.12
CA LEU A 32 -4.60 -6.13 1.74
C LEU A 32 -3.77 -5.17 0.88
N ASN A 33 -3.51 -3.96 1.37
CA ASN A 33 -2.69 -2.99 0.65
C ASN A 33 -1.24 -3.49 0.45
N ALA A 34 -0.68 -4.20 1.44
CA ALA A 34 0.64 -4.82 1.27
C ALA A 34 0.62 -5.92 0.20
N SER A 35 -0.38 -6.81 0.20
CA SER A 35 -0.55 -7.85 -0.82
C SER A 35 -0.67 -7.27 -2.23
N LYS A 36 -1.43 -6.19 -2.41
CA LYS A 36 -1.55 -5.49 -3.70
C LYS A 36 -0.21 -4.93 -4.19
N ASN A 37 0.58 -4.32 -3.30
CA ASN A 37 1.92 -3.82 -3.65
C ASN A 37 2.86 -4.96 -4.07
N ILE A 38 2.85 -6.09 -3.35
CA ILE A 38 3.65 -7.27 -3.71
C ILE A 38 3.26 -7.81 -5.09
N LEU A 39 1.95 -7.92 -5.36
CA LEU A 39 1.46 -8.35 -6.68
C LEU A 39 1.95 -7.42 -7.79
N LYS A 40 1.87 -6.11 -7.59
CA LYS A 40 2.32 -5.11 -8.58
C LYS A 40 3.80 -5.26 -8.90
N GLU A 41 4.64 -5.42 -7.89
CA GLU A 41 6.08 -5.63 -8.09
C GLU A 41 6.35 -6.97 -8.78
N GLY A 42 5.64 -8.03 -8.39
CA GLY A 42 5.75 -9.33 -9.07
C GLY A 42 5.42 -9.25 -10.55
N LEU A 43 4.36 -8.53 -10.92
CA LEU A 43 4.00 -8.29 -12.33
C LEU A 43 5.05 -7.42 -13.06
N HIS A 44 5.58 -6.41 -12.39
CA HIS A 44 6.63 -5.54 -12.95
C HIS A 44 7.89 -6.34 -13.29
N LEU A 45 8.32 -7.25 -12.41
CA LEU A 45 9.46 -8.14 -12.64
C LEU A 45 9.25 -9.12 -13.80
N LEU A 46 8.01 -9.50 -14.09
CA LEU A 46 7.67 -10.39 -15.21
C LEU A 46 7.54 -9.66 -16.54
N ALA A 47 7.34 -8.33 -16.50
CA ALA A 47 7.14 -7.50 -17.68
C ALA A 47 8.45 -6.90 -18.26
N GLY A 48 9.56 -7.00 -17.52
CA GLY A 48 10.90 -6.58 -17.93
C GLY A 48 11.75 -7.75 -18.42
#